data_AF-A0A151ITK6-F1
#
_entry.id   AF-A0A151ITK6-F1
#
_cell.length_a   1.000
_cell.length_b   1.000
_cell.length_c   1.000
_cell.angle_alpha   90.00
_cell.angle_beta   90.00
_cell.angle_gamma   90.00
#
_symmetry.space_group_name_H-M   'P 1'
#
loop_
_entity.id
_entity.type
_entity.pdbx_description
1 polymer ?
#
loop_
_entity_poly.entity_id
_entity_poly.type
_entity_poly.pdbx_seq_one_letter_code
_entity_poly.pdbx_strand_id
1 'polypeptide(L)'
;MAQQDIREERNEYFLTLNTIITDLLYDANCIIEHLTFIKEGILHSEITPINEIVTSLKEAQLHLPLGLHFPFRILESNWMEIEKCITVSAYYDELNIHTILKFPLISHPKYDILKVIPLPTPDHDNVFTLTEVDQPIIAIDNENQHYMTLTHDDLAIRCKQIELTYICENTNPVYHDNTNSLCEIQMYVQNLNAKILCNTRYIRSNHTIWIALENQRVWLYSTACEQTITIDCKNREEYRTKIVRTGQVALYGDCKLTTEDMTVKTIGTIKSTTIQTRLPEYNVTRII
;
A
#
# COMPACT_ATOMS: atom_id res chain seq x y z
N MET A 1 67.32 0.63 36.83
CA MET A 1 66.07 0.13 37.44
C MET A 1 64.99 1.21 37.37
N ALA A 2 65.19 2.40 37.97
CA ALA A 2 64.22 3.51 37.92
C ALA A 2 63.79 4.01 36.52
N GLN A 3 64.66 3.97 35.50
CA GLN A 3 64.29 4.36 34.12
C GLN A 3 63.38 3.35 33.39
N GLN A 4 63.39 2.08 33.84
CA GLN A 4 62.55 1.02 33.27
C GLN A 4 61.13 1.12 33.82
N ASP A 5 60.99 1.31 35.14
CA ASP A 5 59.71 1.55 35.83
C ASP A 5 58.96 2.77 35.28
N ILE A 6 59.65 3.90 35.11
CA ILE A 6 59.04 5.13 34.56
C ILE A 6 58.55 4.92 33.11
N ARG A 7 59.20 4.05 32.36
CA ARG A 7 58.81 3.74 30.97
C ARG A 7 57.61 2.81 30.92
N GLU A 8 57.52 1.86 31.86
CA GLU A 8 56.38 0.96 32.00
C GLU A 8 55.13 1.71 32.49
N GLU A 9 55.24 2.56 33.53
CA GLU A 9 54.16 3.44 33.98
C GLU A 9 53.62 4.31 32.85
N ARG A 10 54.52 4.95 32.08
CA ARG A 10 54.12 5.81 30.96
C ARG A 10 53.38 5.02 29.87
N ASN A 11 53.79 3.79 29.60
CA ASN A 11 53.12 2.93 28.62
C ASN A 11 51.71 2.53 29.12
N GLU A 12 51.54 2.28 30.41
CA GLU A 12 50.24 1.99 31.03
C GLU A 12 49.28 3.18 30.94
N TYR A 13 49.78 4.40 31.18
CA TYR A 13 49.00 5.63 30.95
C TYR A 13 48.58 5.79 29.48
N PHE A 14 49.48 5.54 28.52
CA PHE A 14 49.13 5.60 27.09
C PHE A 14 48.12 4.54 26.68
N LEU A 15 48.20 3.33 27.24
CA LEU A 15 47.22 2.28 26.99
C LEU A 15 45.84 2.70 27.52
N THR A 16 45.78 3.22 28.75
CA THR A 16 44.53 3.69 29.37
C THR A 16 43.91 4.87 28.62
N LEU A 17 44.73 5.83 28.17
CA LEU A 17 44.25 6.94 27.34
C LEU A 17 43.72 6.45 26.00
N ASN A 18 44.41 5.50 25.35
CA ASN A 18 43.96 4.94 24.09
C ASN A 18 42.64 4.17 24.26
N THR A 19 42.45 3.40 25.34
CA THR A 19 41.18 2.73 25.59
C THR A 19 40.06 3.74 25.80
N ILE A 20 40.27 4.77 26.62
CA ILE A 20 39.26 5.84 26.83
C ILE A 20 38.91 6.55 25.53
N ILE A 21 39.90 6.92 24.71
CA ILE A 21 39.65 7.57 23.42
C ILE A 21 38.89 6.64 22.48
N THR A 22 39.23 5.35 22.47
CA THR A 22 38.56 4.36 21.61
C THR A 22 37.11 4.17 22.04
N ASP A 23 36.85 4.08 23.34
CA ASP A 23 35.50 3.97 23.90
C ASP A 23 34.67 5.23 23.60
N LEU A 24 35.24 6.43 23.80
CA LEU A 24 34.56 7.69 23.46
C LEU A 24 34.26 7.81 21.96
N LEU A 25 35.17 7.37 21.09
CA LEU A 25 34.95 7.34 19.65
C LEU A 25 33.85 6.34 19.27
N TYR A 26 33.80 5.19 19.95
CA TYR A 26 32.76 4.20 19.76
C TYR A 26 31.38 4.76 20.17
N ASP A 27 31.27 5.35 21.36
CA ASP A 27 30.04 5.97 21.86
C ASP A 27 29.54 7.08 20.92
N ALA A 28 30.46 7.94 20.44
CA ALA A 28 30.13 9.00 19.49
C ALA A 28 29.59 8.43 18.16
N ASN A 29 30.19 7.36 17.65
CA ASN A 29 29.71 6.69 16.44
C ASN A 29 28.33 6.06 16.66
N CYS A 30 28.10 5.39 17.78
CA CYS A 30 26.78 4.81 18.12
C CYS A 30 25.68 5.88 18.17
N ILE A 31 25.98 7.06 18.73
CA ILE A 31 25.02 8.18 18.77
C ILE A 31 24.71 8.69 17.36
N ILE A 32 25.74 8.89 16.52
CA ILE A 32 25.57 9.35 15.13
C ILE A 32 24.75 8.34 14.32
N GLU A 33 25.04 7.05 14.50
CA GLU A 33 24.34 5.97 13.85
C GLU A 33 22.87 5.92 14.28
N HIS A 34 22.59 5.97 15.59
CA HIS A 34 21.23 6.05 16.12
C HIS A 34 20.43 7.22 15.56
N LEU A 35 21.01 8.42 15.57
CA LEU A 35 20.35 9.61 15.04
C LEU A 35 20.07 9.49 13.53
N THR A 36 20.97 8.84 12.80
CA THR A 36 20.80 8.55 11.38
C THR A 36 19.64 7.57 11.16
N PHE A 37 19.56 6.49 11.93
CA PHE A 37 18.44 5.54 11.88
C PHE A 37 17.11 6.20 12.25
N ILE A 38 17.06 7.00 13.32
CA ILE A 38 15.84 7.70 13.73
C ILE A 38 15.36 8.67 12.66
N LYS A 39 16.27 9.35 11.96
CA LYS A 39 15.92 10.25 10.85
C LYS A 39 15.20 9.50 9.72
N GLU A 40 15.55 8.23 9.49
CA GLU A 40 14.88 7.33 8.55
C GLU A 40 13.66 6.62 9.18
N GLY A 41 13.32 6.93 10.44
CA GLY A 41 12.18 6.35 11.16
C GLY A 41 12.43 4.94 11.71
N ILE A 42 13.69 4.51 11.81
CA ILE A 42 14.12 3.18 12.24
C ILE A 42 14.72 3.26 13.65
N LEU A 43 14.48 2.24 14.48
CA LEU A 43 15.13 2.12 15.78
C LEU A 43 16.36 1.21 15.69
N HIS A 44 17.47 1.66 16.26
CA HIS A 44 18.67 0.85 16.33
C HIS A 44 18.48 -0.27 17.38
N SER A 45 18.57 -1.52 16.94
CA SER A 45 18.21 -2.70 17.74
C SER A 45 19.05 -2.87 19.01
N GLU A 46 20.34 -2.48 18.99
CA GLU A 46 21.25 -2.69 20.13
C GLU A 46 21.00 -1.74 21.30
N ILE A 47 20.37 -0.59 21.04
CA ILE A 47 20.14 0.46 22.05
C ILE A 47 18.65 0.66 22.36
N THR A 48 17.78 -0.08 21.70
CA THR A 48 16.34 -0.01 21.93
C THR A 48 15.96 -0.95 23.08
N PRO A 49 15.46 -0.43 24.21
CA PRO A 49 15.08 -1.26 25.36
C PRO A 49 13.70 -1.92 25.14
N ILE A 50 13.66 -2.96 24.28
CA ILE A 50 12.42 -3.61 23.84
C ILE A 50 11.57 -4.09 25.02
N ASN A 51 12.18 -4.70 26.03
CA ASN A 51 11.51 -5.20 27.23
C ASN A 51 10.81 -4.09 28.03
N GLU A 52 11.47 -2.94 28.21
CA GLU A 52 10.92 -1.78 28.93
C GLU A 52 9.77 -1.15 28.14
N ILE A 53 9.91 -1.03 26.82
CA ILE A 53 8.88 -0.52 25.93
C ILE A 53 7.63 -1.43 26.00
N VAL A 54 7.81 -2.73 25.86
CA VAL A 54 6.70 -3.71 25.89
C VAL A 54 6.01 -3.70 27.26
N THR A 55 6.76 -3.58 28.35
CA THR A 55 6.20 -3.46 29.70
C THR A 55 5.36 -2.19 29.84
N SER A 56 5.91 -1.05 29.40
CA SER A 56 5.21 0.24 29.42
C SER A 56 3.93 0.22 28.57
N LEU A 57 3.94 -0.46 27.42
CA LEU A 57 2.77 -0.62 26.56
C LEU A 57 1.67 -1.45 27.23
N LYS A 58 2.03 -2.53 27.94
CA LYS A 58 1.06 -3.35 28.70
C LYS A 58 0.41 -2.55 29.82
N GLU A 59 1.18 -1.71 30.52
CA GLU A 59 0.65 -0.81 31.55
C GLU A 59 -0.27 0.24 30.92
N ALA A 60 0.15 0.88 29.83
CA ALA A 60 -0.66 1.86 29.09
C ALA A 60 -1.98 1.25 28.58
N GLN A 61 -1.97 -0.02 28.17
CA GLN A 61 -3.16 -0.74 27.69
C GLN A 61 -4.30 -0.75 28.74
N LEU A 62 -3.96 -0.80 30.03
CA LEU A 62 -4.94 -0.81 31.13
C LEU A 62 -5.66 0.53 31.30
N HIS A 63 -5.09 1.60 30.76
CA HIS A 63 -5.57 2.97 30.91
C HIS A 63 -6.07 3.59 29.60
N LEU A 64 -6.21 2.79 28.54
CA LEU A 64 -6.71 3.29 27.26
C LEU A 64 -8.16 3.76 27.38
N PRO A 65 -8.55 4.84 26.66
CA PRO A 65 -9.94 5.22 26.51
C PRO A 65 -10.80 4.07 25.97
N LEU A 66 -12.06 4.03 26.37
CA LEU A 66 -13.00 2.99 25.96
C LEU A 66 -13.09 2.93 24.42
N GLY A 67 -12.96 1.72 23.86
CA GLY A 67 -13.05 1.47 22.42
C GLY A 67 -11.74 1.65 21.64
N LEU A 68 -10.68 2.18 22.28
CA LEU A 68 -9.35 2.30 21.68
C LEU A 68 -8.47 1.11 22.05
N HIS A 69 -7.67 0.66 21.09
CA HIS A 69 -6.73 -0.45 21.29
C HIS A 69 -5.51 -0.28 20.38
N PHE A 70 -4.42 -0.98 20.73
CA PHE A 70 -3.27 -1.06 19.85
C PHE A 70 -3.56 -1.97 18.65
N PRO A 71 -3.09 -1.62 17.44
CA PRO A 71 -3.29 -2.41 16.22
C PRO A 71 -2.40 -3.66 16.13
N PHE A 72 -1.77 -4.06 17.23
CA PHE A 72 -0.80 -5.15 17.31
C PHE A 72 -0.88 -5.86 18.66
N ARG A 73 -0.28 -7.04 18.73
CA ARG A 73 -0.14 -7.79 19.98
C ARG A 73 1.10 -7.31 20.74
N ILE A 74 0.93 -6.96 22.02
CA ILE A 74 1.99 -6.41 22.87
C ILE A 74 2.85 -7.55 23.45
N LEU A 75 3.76 -8.08 22.63
CA LEU A 75 4.70 -9.15 22.98
C LEU A 75 6.10 -8.80 22.45
N GLU A 76 7.15 -9.13 23.20
CA GLU A 76 8.54 -8.91 22.77
C GLU A 76 8.86 -9.68 21.48
N SER A 77 8.33 -10.90 21.34
CA SER A 77 8.44 -11.71 20.12
C SER A 77 7.83 -11.04 18.88
N ASN A 78 6.93 -10.07 19.07
CA ASN A 78 6.24 -9.36 18.01
C ASN A 78 6.85 -7.98 17.74
N TRP A 79 8.03 -7.67 18.30
CA TRP A 79 8.67 -6.36 18.16
C TRP A 79 8.74 -5.86 16.71
N MET A 80 9.08 -6.72 15.76
CA MET A 80 9.14 -6.37 14.32
C MET A 80 7.79 -5.90 13.76
N GLU A 81 6.66 -6.39 14.27
CA GLU A 81 5.33 -5.91 13.87
C GLU A 81 4.99 -4.58 14.55
N ILE A 82 5.35 -4.45 15.83
CA ILE A 82 5.16 -3.23 16.62
C ILE A 82 5.94 -2.08 15.98
N GLU A 83 7.20 -2.30 15.63
CA GLU A 83 8.09 -1.32 15.01
C GLU A 83 7.54 -0.82 13.66
N LYS A 84 6.90 -1.69 12.87
CA LYS A 84 6.21 -1.26 11.64
C LYS A 84 5.06 -0.31 11.91
N CYS A 85 4.49 -0.27 13.12
CA CYS A 85 3.33 0.57 13.46
C CYS A 85 3.74 1.94 14.02
N ILE A 86 4.92 2.07 14.62
CA ILE A 86 5.30 3.28 15.36
C ILE A 86 5.79 4.42 14.46
N THR A 87 5.59 5.65 14.92
CA THR A 87 6.29 6.81 14.36
C THR A 87 7.41 7.18 15.33
N VAL A 88 8.64 7.17 14.81
CA VAL A 88 9.84 7.47 15.57
C VAL A 88 10.27 8.91 15.26
N SER A 89 10.66 9.63 16.30
CA SER A 89 11.28 10.95 16.15
C SER A 89 12.28 11.14 17.28
N ALA A 90 13.23 12.06 17.10
CA ALA A 90 14.09 12.49 18.18
C ALA A 90 14.09 14.00 18.28
N TYR A 91 14.28 14.47 19.50
CA TYR A 91 14.65 15.85 19.77
C TYR A 91 15.83 15.86 20.72
N TYR A 92 16.53 16.98 20.73
CA TYR A 92 17.69 17.19 21.57
C TYR A 92 17.40 18.39 22.48
N ASP A 93 17.75 18.24 23.74
CA ASP A 93 17.66 19.29 24.76
C ASP A 93 18.94 19.32 25.59
N GLU A 94 19.74 20.38 25.38
CA GLU A 94 21.02 20.71 26.02
C GLU A 94 22.08 19.59 26.07
N LEU A 95 21.89 18.56 26.87
CA LEU A 95 22.85 17.46 27.04
C LEU A 95 22.25 16.10 26.67
N ASN A 96 20.96 16.03 26.38
CA ASN A 96 20.25 14.77 26.20
C ASN A 96 19.61 14.68 24.82
N ILE A 97 19.69 13.48 24.23
CA ILE A 97 18.93 13.11 23.04
C ILE A 97 17.75 12.27 23.51
N HIS A 98 16.55 12.75 23.21
CA HIS A 98 15.32 12.07 23.55
C HIS A 98 14.72 11.43 22.30
N THR A 99 14.45 10.13 22.38
CA THR A 99 13.72 9.41 21.33
C THR A 99 12.24 9.33 21.72
N ILE A 100 11.36 9.83 20.86
CA ILE A 100 9.91 9.78 21.05
C ILE A 100 9.35 8.67 20.16
N LEU A 101 8.69 7.71 20.79
CA LEU A 101 7.94 6.65 20.13
C LEU A 101 6.45 6.98 20.20
N LYS A 102 5.82 7.19 19.04
CA LYS A 102 4.37 7.38 18.95
C LYS A 102 3.73 6.08 18.49
N PHE A 103 2.92 5.49 19.36
CA PHE A 103 2.16 4.28 19.07
C PHE A 103 0.74 4.66 18.63
N PRO A 104 0.27 4.18 17.47
CA PRO A 104 -1.09 4.45 17.04
C PRO A 104 -2.10 3.69 17.91
N LEU A 105 -3.23 4.35 18.18
CA LEU A 105 -4.42 3.72 18.73
C LEU A 105 -5.48 3.67 17.64
N ILE A 106 -6.13 2.53 17.49
CA ILE A 106 -7.20 2.33 16.53
C ILE A 106 -8.53 2.12 17.24
N SER A 107 -9.61 2.46 16.55
CA SER A 107 -10.98 2.25 16.99
C SER A 107 -11.71 1.37 15.98
N HIS A 108 -12.80 0.75 16.41
CA HIS A 108 -13.76 0.14 15.52
C HIS A 108 -14.68 1.22 14.91
N PRO A 109 -15.25 1.00 13.72
CA PRO A 109 -15.15 -0.19 12.89
C PRO A 109 -13.94 -0.21 11.96
N LYS A 110 -13.59 -1.41 11.46
CA LYS A 110 -12.61 -1.58 10.39
C LYS A 110 -13.34 -1.44 9.05
N TYR A 111 -12.75 -0.69 8.14
CA TYR A 111 -13.31 -0.49 6.80
C TYR A 111 -12.57 -1.35 5.77
N ASP A 112 -13.32 -1.89 4.83
CA ASP A 112 -12.78 -2.53 3.63
C ASP A 112 -12.58 -1.48 2.53
N ILE A 113 -11.43 -1.51 1.87
CA ILE A 113 -11.14 -0.57 0.78
C ILE A 113 -11.61 -1.16 -0.55
N LEU A 114 -12.59 -0.50 -1.15
CA LEU A 114 -13.07 -0.75 -2.50
C LEU A 114 -12.35 0.17 -3.49
N LYS A 115 -11.76 -0.43 -4.52
CA LYS A 115 -11.27 0.28 -5.70
C LYS A 115 -12.27 0.08 -6.83
N VAL A 116 -12.98 1.14 -7.18
CA VAL A 116 -14.06 1.10 -8.16
C VAL A 116 -13.48 1.31 -9.55
N ILE A 117 -13.67 0.33 -10.42
CA ILE A 117 -13.22 0.37 -11.81
C ILE A 117 -14.45 0.29 -12.69
N PRO A 118 -14.82 1.38 -13.39
CA PRO A 118 -15.99 1.38 -14.26
C PRO A 118 -15.72 0.50 -15.48
N LEU A 119 -16.37 -0.67 -15.53
CA LEU A 119 -16.32 -1.57 -16.67
C LEU A 119 -17.54 -1.33 -17.57
N PRO A 120 -17.37 -0.92 -18.84
CA PRO A 120 -18.50 -0.80 -19.76
C PRO A 120 -19.22 -2.13 -19.89
N THR A 121 -20.54 -2.13 -19.89
CA THR A 121 -21.37 -3.33 -20.02
C THR A 121 -22.09 -3.32 -21.38
N PRO A 122 -22.13 -4.44 -22.11
CA PRO A 122 -22.80 -4.48 -23.39
C PRO A 122 -24.32 -4.37 -23.18
N ASP A 123 -24.92 -3.46 -23.93
CA ASP A 123 -26.35 -3.15 -23.88
C ASP A 123 -27.06 -3.75 -25.10
N HIS A 124 -26.84 -3.18 -26.29
CA HIS A 124 -27.38 -3.67 -27.55
C HIS A 124 -26.40 -3.41 -28.71
N ASP A 125 -26.39 -4.30 -29.70
CA ASP A 125 -25.46 -4.26 -30.84
C ASP A 125 -24.00 -4.00 -30.37
N ASN A 126 -23.36 -2.98 -30.92
CA ASN A 126 -21.99 -2.55 -30.59
C ASN A 126 -21.97 -1.36 -29.61
N VAL A 127 -23.03 -1.21 -28.81
CA VAL A 127 -23.20 -0.16 -27.80
C VAL A 127 -23.00 -0.72 -26.40
N PHE A 128 -22.18 -0.03 -25.62
CA PHE A 128 -21.84 -0.33 -24.25
C PHE A 128 -22.30 0.80 -23.33
N THR A 129 -22.88 0.44 -22.19
CA THR A 129 -23.24 1.37 -21.14
C THR A 129 -22.12 1.41 -20.10
N LEU A 130 -21.56 2.60 -19.90
CA LEU A 130 -20.57 2.89 -18.87
C LEU A 130 -21.20 3.73 -17.78
N THR A 131 -21.19 3.24 -16.54
CA THR A 131 -21.61 4.03 -15.38
C THR A 131 -20.48 4.96 -14.98
N GLU A 132 -20.79 6.24 -14.76
CA GLU A 132 -19.83 7.21 -14.25
C GLU A 132 -19.46 6.88 -12.80
N VAL A 133 -18.18 7.01 -12.49
CA VAL A 133 -17.64 6.83 -11.14
C VAL A 133 -17.12 8.18 -10.68
N ASP A 134 -17.73 8.70 -9.64
CA ASP A 134 -17.35 9.94 -8.98
C ASP A 134 -16.20 9.71 -7.99
N GLN A 135 -16.21 8.57 -7.29
CA GLN A 135 -15.25 8.26 -6.23
C GLN A 135 -14.61 6.88 -6.43
N PRO A 136 -13.37 6.81 -6.95
CA PRO A 136 -12.74 5.56 -7.33
C PRO A 136 -12.20 4.74 -6.14
N ILE A 137 -12.05 5.36 -4.96
CA ILE A 137 -11.58 4.68 -3.75
C ILE A 137 -12.53 4.99 -2.61
N ILE A 138 -13.07 3.93 -2.02
CA ILE A 138 -14.08 4.01 -0.98
C ILE A 138 -13.64 3.08 0.15
N ALA A 139 -13.70 3.54 1.39
CA ALA A 139 -13.64 2.66 2.55
C ALA A 139 -15.07 2.41 3.04
N ILE A 140 -15.48 1.15 3.12
CA ILE A 140 -16.84 0.76 3.49
C ILE A 140 -16.84 -0.11 4.75
N ASP A 141 -17.81 0.15 5.61
CA ASP A 141 -18.19 -0.70 6.71
C ASP A 141 -19.61 -1.18 6.46
N ASN A 142 -19.70 -2.39 5.91
CA ASN A 142 -20.96 -3.02 5.56
C ASN A 142 -21.82 -3.33 6.79
N GLU A 143 -21.21 -3.58 7.96
CA GLU A 143 -21.93 -3.97 9.17
C GLU A 143 -22.72 -2.80 9.75
N ASN A 144 -22.09 -1.62 9.80
CA ASN A 144 -22.74 -0.41 10.32
C ASN A 144 -23.35 0.47 9.22
N GLN A 145 -23.33 0.04 7.95
CA GLN A 145 -23.86 0.80 6.81
C GLN A 145 -23.23 2.19 6.70
N HIS A 146 -21.90 2.24 6.86
CA HIS A 146 -21.13 3.47 6.77
C HIS A 146 -20.09 3.39 5.66
N TYR A 147 -19.77 4.53 5.07
CA TYR A 147 -18.65 4.61 4.12
C TYR A 147 -17.96 5.96 4.21
N MET A 148 -16.75 6.00 3.66
CA MET A 148 -15.94 7.20 3.53
C MET A 148 -15.25 7.19 2.17
N THR A 149 -15.09 8.37 1.60
CA THR A 149 -14.38 8.55 0.33
C THR A 149 -12.91 8.77 0.59
N LEU A 150 -12.06 8.11 -0.19
CA LEU A 150 -10.61 8.22 -0.08
C LEU A 150 -10.02 8.68 -1.42
N THR A 151 -8.89 9.36 -1.35
CA THR A 151 -8.05 9.65 -2.52
C THR A 151 -6.82 8.74 -2.56
N HIS A 152 -6.11 8.73 -3.70
CA HIS A 152 -4.78 8.11 -3.76
C HIS A 152 -3.82 8.80 -2.77
N ASP A 153 -3.91 10.13 -2.67
CA ASP A 153 -3.42 11.03 -1.62
C ASP A 153 -3.45 10.42 -0.22
N ASP A 154 -4.68 10.10 0.17
CA ASP A 154 -5.02 9.66 1.52
C ASP A 154 -4.27 8.37 1.85
N LEU A 155 -4.28 7.40 0.93
CA LEU A 155 -3.63 6.11 1.13
C LEU A 155 -2.11 6.17 1.05
N ALA A 156 -1.56 7.03 0.19
CA ALA A 156 -0.11 7.11 -0.05
C ALA A 156 0.63 7.95 0.98
N ILE A 157 0.01 9.03 1.48
CA ILE A 157 0.69 10.04 2.31
C ILE A 157 0.14 10.05 3.73
N ARG A 158 -1.18 9.90 3.91
CA ARG A 158 -1.84 10.11 5.21
C ARG A 158 -2.10 8.82 5.99
N CYS A 159 -1.94 7.68 5.33
CA CYS A 159 -2.09 6.36 5.93
C CYS A 159 -0.74 5.65 5.98
N LYS A 160 -0.51 4.93 7.08
CA LYS A 160 0.60 3.99 7.17
C LYS A 160 0.15 2.62 6.68
N GLN A 161 0.74 2.13 5.60
CA GLN A 161 0.48 0.78 5.12
C GLN A 161 1.27 -0.24 5.95
N ILE A 162 0.56 -1.22 6.51
CA ILE A 162 1.12 -2.34 7.26
C ILE A 162 0.62 -3.61 6.60
N GLU A 163 1.50 -4.21 5.79
CA GLU A 163 1.19 -5.37 4.95
C GLU A 163 0.01 -5.08 4.01
N LEU A 164 -1.16 -5.65 4.29
CA LEU A 164 -2.40 -5.49 3.52
C LEU A 164 -3.41 -4.55 4.19
N THR A 165 -3.02 -3.90 5.29
CA THR A 165 -3.88 -2.99 6.06
C THR A 165 -3.36 -1.57 6.04
N TYR A 166 -4.25 -0.61 6.21
CA TYR A 166 -3.90 0.80 6.33
C TYR A 166 -4.34 1.30 7.70
N ILE A 167 -3.44 2.00 8.39
CA ILE A 167 -3.74 2.74 9.60
C ILE A 167 -3.73 4.22 9.23
N CYS A 168 -4.89 4.85 9.34
CA CYS A 168 -5.10 6.23 8.92
C CYS A 168 -5.59 7.07 10.10
N GLU A 169 -5.19 8.33 10.14
CA GLU A 169 -5.85 9.31 11.01
C GLU A 169 -7.25 9.60 10.47
N ASN A 170 -8.27 9.49 11.33
CA ASN A 170 -9.67 9.67 10.95
C ASN A 170 -9.99 11.16 10.73
N THR A 171 -9.68 11.67 9.54
CA THR A 171 -9.91 13.07 9.14
C THR A 171 -11.01 13.22 8.10
N ASN A 172 -11.38 12.14 7.42
CA ASN A 172 -12.40 12.17 6.38
C ASN A 172 -13.81 12.01 6.98
N PRO A 173 -14.83 12.69 6.43
CA PRO A 173 -16.21 12.50 6.85
C PRO A 173 -16.68 11.06 6.63
N VAL A 174 -17.41 10.55 7.62
CA VAL A 174 -18.11 9.25 7.53
C VAL A 174 -19.56 9.51 7.13
N TYR A 175 -20.00 8.86 6.07
CA TYR A 175 -21.35 8.97 5.51
C TYR A 175 -22.15 7.71 5.83
N HIS A 176 -23.47 7.86 5.96
CA HIS A 176 -24.40 6.74 6.08
C HIS A 176 -24.83 6.26 4.69
N ASP A 177 -24.87 4.94 4.51
CA ASP A 177 -25.47 4.32 3.33
C ASP A 177 -27.00 4.49 3.36
N ASN A 178 -27.53 5.14 2.33
CA ASN A 178 -28.96 5.43 2.15
C ASN A 178 -29.27 5.65 0.66
N THR A 179 -30.51 6.02 0.34
CA THR A 179 -30.97 6.19 -1.06
C THR A 179 -30.26 7.30 -1.84
N ASN A 180 -29.55 8.20 -1.16
CA ASN A 180 -28.77 9.29 -1.76
C ASN A 180 -27.26 9.03 -1.71
N SER A 181 -26.83 7.83 -1.31
CA SER A 181 -25.42 7.46 -1.32
C SER A 181 -24.87 7.39 -2.74
N LEU A 182 -23.55 7.45 -2.82
CA LEU A 182 -22.84 7.42 -4.10
C LEU A 182 -23.23 6.18 -4.92
N CYS A 183 -23.20 6.32 -6.24
CA CYS A 183 -23.56 5.27 -7.18
C CYS A 183 -22.83 3.95 -6.94
N GLU A 184 -21.54 4.05 -6.67
CA GLU A 184 -20.63 2.95 -6.40
C GLU A 184 -21.04 2.17 -5.14
N ILE A 185 -21.50 2.88 -4.10
CA ILE A 185 -22.02 2.28 -2.87
C ILE A 185 -23.31 1.53 -3.16
N GLN A 186 -24.26 2.19 -3.83
CA GLN A 186 -25.56 1.58 -4.16
C GLN A 186 -25.40 0.33 -5.03
N MET A 187 -24.47 0.37 -5.99
CA MET A 187 -24.15 -0.76 -6.86
C MET A 187 -23.45 -1.89 -6.11
N TYR A 188 -22.59 -1.59 -5.14
CA TYR A 188 -21.85 -2.58 -4.37
C TYR A 188 -22.72 -3.30 -3.33
N VAL A 189 -23.50 -2.55 -2.53
CA VAL A 189 -24.30 -3.10 -1.42
C VAL A 189 -25.50 -3.91 -1.93
N GLN A 190 -25.94 -3.69 -3.18
CA GLN A 190 -27.05 -4.35 -3.84
C GLN A 190 -28.38 -4.32 -3.07
N ASN A 191 -29.28 -3.45 -3.51
CA ASN A 191 -30.72 -3.65 -3.32
C ASN A 191 -31.33 -3.93 -4.70
N LEU A 192 -31.61 -5.21 -5.01
CA LEU A 192 -32.12 -5.68 -6.32
C LEU A 192 -33.42 -4.99 -6.79
N ASN A 193 -34.08 -4.25 -5.91
CA ASN A 193 -35.36 -3.59 -6.17
C ASN A 193 -35.27 -2.05 -6.22
N ALA A 194 -34.10 -1.45 -5.97
CA ALA A 194 -33.94 0.00 -6.00
C ALA A 194 -33.58 0.47 -7.42
N LYS A 195 -34.30 1.48 -7.92
CA LYS A 195 -33.93 2.16 -9.16
C LYS A 195 -32.72 3.04 -8.88
N ILE A 196 -31.53 2.50 -9.08
CA ILE A 196 -30.26 3.23 -8.95
C ILE A 196 -30.23 4.31 -10.03
N LEU A 197 -30.20 5.58 -9.63
CA LEU A 197 -30.14 6.74 -10.52
C LEU A 197 -28.69 7.18 -10.68
N CYS A 198 -27.93 6.45 -11.50
CA CYS A 198 -26.55 6.80 -11.83
C CYS A 198 -26.45 7.44 -13.20
N ASN A 199 -25.49 8.36 -13.34
CA ASN A 199 -25.13 8.89 -14.64
C ASN A 199 -24.48 7.78 -15.46
N THR A 200 -25.01 7.57 -16.67
CA THR A 200 -24.50 6.57 -17.60
C THR A 200 -24.16 7.23 -18.93
N ARG A 201 -23.02 6.84 -19.50
CA ARG A 201 -22.60 7.20 -20.86
C ARG A 201 -22.69 5.99 -21.76
N TYR A 202 -22.94 6.24 -23.04
CA TYR A 202 -22.93 5.20 -24.06
C TYR A 202 -21.65 5.29 -24.89
N ILE A 203 -20.98 4.15 -25.05
CA ILE A 203 -19.76 4.00 -25.82
C ILE A 203 -20.06 3.05 -26.97
N ARG A 204 -19.73 3.45 -28.20
CA ARG A 204 -19.82 2.58 -29.36
C ARG A 204 -18.45 1.98 -29.66
N SER A 205 -18.36 0.65 -29.66
CA SER A 205 -17.12 -0.06 -29.99
C SER A 205 -17.45 -1.32 -30.79
N ASN A 206 -16.76 -1.52 -31.91
CA ASN A 206 -16.83 -2.77 -32.65
C ASN A 206 -15.84 -3.82 -32.12
N HIS A 207 -14.99 -3.43 -31.18
CA HIS A 207 -13.94 -4.26 -30.59
C HIS A 207 -14.22 -4.51 -29.11
N THR A 208 -13.64 -5.58 -28.60
CA THR A 208 -13.66 -5.91 -27.17
C THR A 208 -12.88 -4.90 -26.37
N ILE A 209 -13.49 -4.35 -25.33
CA ILE A 209 -12.86 -3.41 -24.41
C ILE A 209 -12.11 -4.22 -23.36
N TRP A 210 -10.83 -3.90 -23.16
CA TRP A 210 -9.96 -4.55 -22.18
C TRP A 210 -9.44 -3.52 -21.18
N ILE A 211 -9.52 -3.82 -19.89
CA ILE A 211 -8.98 -2.99 -18.81
C ILE A 211 -8.01 -3.86 -18.01
N ALA A 212 -6.73 -3.48 -17.98
CA ALA A 212 -5.73 -4.16 -17.17
C ALA A 212 -5.89 -3.77 -15.69
N LEU A 213 -5.98 -4.76 -14.80
CA LEU A 213 -5.92 -4.52 -13.37
C LEU A 213 -4.45 -4.40 -12.94
N GLU A 214 -4.11 -3.26 -12.35
CA GLU A 214 -2.77 -3.00 -11.85
C GLU A 214 -2.32 -4.11 -10.90
N ASN A 215 -1.08 -4.58 -11.09
CA ASN A 215 -0.39 -5.54 -10.22
C ASN A 215 -1.04 -6.93 -10.11
N GLN A 216 -2.08 -7.24 -10.88
CA GLN A 216 -2.84 -8.49 -10.71
C GLN A 216 -2.70 -9.49 -11.87
N ARG A 217 -2.04 -9.15 -12.98
CA ARG A 217 -2.06 -9.98 -14.22
C ARG A 217 -3.49 -10.46 -14.55
N VAL A 218 -4.45 -9.60 -14.29
CA VAL A 218 -5.87 -9.80 -14.55
C VAL A 218 -6.30 -8.69 -15.49
N TRP A 219 -7.11 -9.05 -16.49
CA TRP A 219 -7.76 -8.11 -17.38
C TRP A 219 -9.25 -8.28 -17.26
N LEU A 220 -9.96 -7.18 -17.04
CA LEU A 220 -11.39 -7.12 -17.25
C LEU A 220 -11.65 -6.99 -18.75
N TYR A 221 -12.72 -7.62 -19.21
CA TYR A 221 -13.16 -7.49 -20.60
C TYR A 221 -14.64 -7.14 -20.68
N SER A 222 -14.99 -6.51 -21.80
CA SER A 222 -16.36 -6.28 -22.22
C SER A 222 -16.51 -6.48 -23.72
N THR A 223 -17.41 -7.37 -24.11
CA THR A 223 -17.64 -7.73 -25.50
C THR A 223 -19.13 -7.73 -25.85
N ALA A 224 -19.43 -7.20 -27.04
CA ALA A 224 -20.78 -7.15 -27.59
C ALA A 224 -21.30 -8.53 -27.98
N CYS A 225 -20.42 -9.39 -28.51
CA CYS A 225 -20.74 -10.70 -29.04
C CYS A 225 -19.82 -11.78 -28.45
N GLU A 226 -20.27 -13.03 -28.46
CA GLU A 226 -19.40 -14.15 -28.10
C GLU A 226 -18.19 -14.21 -29.03
N GLN A 227 -16.98 -14.24 -28.46
CA GLN A 227 -15.72 -14.38 -29.20
C GLN A 227 -14.86 -15.47 -28.57
N THR A 228 -14.02 -16.10 -29.39
CA THR A 228 -13.04 -17.09 -28.92
C THR A 228 -11.68 -16.44 -28.71
N ILE A 229 -11.13 -16.58 -27.51
CA ILE A 229 -9.77 -16.15 -27.18
C ILE A 229 -8.83 -17.35 -27.15
N THR A 230 -7.57 -17.11 -27.50
CA THR A 230 -6.51 -18.12 -27.48
C THR A 230 -5.49 -17.74 -26.41
N ILE A 231 -5.19 -18.66 -25.49
CA ILE A 231 -4.21 -18.47 -24.43
C ILE A 231 -3.09 -19.49 -24.61
N ASP A 232 -1.88 -18.98 -24.78
CA ASP A 232 -0.65 -19.76 -24.92
C ASP A 232 0.29 -19.39 -23.77
N CYS A 233 0.65 -20.36 -22.93
CA CYS A 233 1.53 -20.15 -21.79
C CYS A 233 2.76 -21.06 -21.91
N LYS A 234 3.93 -20.55 -21.51
CA LYS A 234 5.17 -21.33 -21.50
C LYS A 234 4.99 -22.63 -20.69
N ASN A 235 5.35 -23.76 -21.30
CA ASN A 235 5.23 -25.12 -20.74
C ASN A 235 3.78 -25.60 -20.47
N ARG A 236 2.78 -24.99 -21.12
CA ARG A 236 1.40 -25.49 -21.14
C ARG A 236 0.91 -25.57 -22.58
N GLU A 237 -0.04 -26.46 -22.83
CA GLU A 237 -0.68 -26.52 -24.14
C GLU A 237 -1.51 -25.25 -24.39
N GLU A 238 -1.49 -24.78 -25.63
CA GLU A 238 -2.42 -23.74 -26.09
C GLU A 238 -3.85 -24.21 -25.85
N TYR A 239 -4.67 -23.36 -25.25
CA TYR A 239 -6.09 -23.63 -25.12
C TYR A 239 -6.92 -22.42 -25.55
N ARG A 240 -8.14 -22.71 -26.00
CA ARG A 240 -9.11 -21.72 -26.45
C ARG A 240 -10.30 -21.71 -25.53
N THR A 241 -10.77 -20.52 -25.20
CA THR A 241 -11.98 -20.34 -24.40
C THR A 241 -12.84 -19.23 -24.99
N LYS A 242 -14.12 -19.21 -24.62
CA LYS A 242 -15.08 -18.22 -25.09
C LYS A 242 -15.28 -17.17 -24.02
N ILE A 243 -15.33 -15.91 -24.44
CA ILE A 243 -15.71 -14.80 -23.58
C ILE A 243 -17.00 -14.17 -24.09
N VAL A 244 -17.88 -13.83 -23.14
CA VAL A 244 -19.24 -13.36 -23.40
C VAL A 244 -19.54 -12.24 -22.44
N ARG A 245 -20.20 -11.18 -22.95
CA ARG A 245 -20.57 -9.99 -22.20
C ARG A 245 -19.38 -9.38 -21.42
N THR A 246 -19.42 -9.40 -20.10
CA THR A 246 -18.36 -8.89 -19.24
C THR A 246 -17.77 -10.00 -18.39
N GLY A 247 -16.49 -9.86 -18.05
CA GLY A 247 -15.83 -10.78 -17.14
C GLY A 247 -14.38 -10.42 -16.93
N GLN A 248 -13.62 -11.37 -16.41
CA GLN A 248 -12.19 -11.20 -16.18
C GLN A 248 -11.40 -12.41 -16.69
N VAL A 249 -10.16 -12.16 -17.10
CA VAL A 249 -9.18 -13.20 -17.45
C VAL A 249 -7.93 -12.97 -16.61
N ALA A 250 -7.53 -13.98 -15.84
CA ALA A 250 -6.29 -13.99 -15.09
C ALA A 250 -5.24 -14.83 -15.83
N LEU A 251 -4.04 -14.27 -16.03
CA LEU A 251 -2.93 -14.94 -16.70
C LEU A 251 -1.77 -15.14 -15.72
N TYR A 252 -1.39 -16.39 -15.50
CA TYR A 252 -0.33 -16.75 -14.55
C TYR A 252 0.90 -17.28 -15.29
N GLY A 253 2.03 -16.58 -15.13
CA GLY A 253 3.32 -16.97 -15.72
C GLY A 253 3.62 -16.17 -16.99
N ASP A 254 4.44 -16.75 -17.86
CA ASP A 254 4.74 -16.19 -19.19
C ASP A 254 3.67 -16.65 -20.17
N CYS A 255 2.58 -15.89 -20.27
CA CYS A 255 1.43 -16.18 -21.11
C CYS A 255 1.18 -15.09 -22.15
N LYS A 256 0.69 -15.52 -23.31
CA LYS A 256 0.18 -14.70 -24.41
C LYS A 256 -1.31 -14.97 -24.57
N LEU A 257 -2.12 -13.92 -24.43
CA LEU A 257 -3.53 -13.93 -24.81
C LEU A 257 -3.68 -13.27 -26.16
N THR A 258 -4.37 -13.94 -27.08
CA THR A 258 -4.66 -13.45 -28.43
C THR A 258 -6.16 -13.45 -28.67
N THR A 259 -6.67 -12.33 -29.15
CA THR A 259 -8.03 -12.13 -29.69
C THR A 259 -7.92 -11.65 -31.13
N GLU A 260 -9.05 -11.43 -31.80
CA GLU A 260 -9.05 -10.89 -33.16
C GLU A 260 -8.37 -9.52 -33.25
N ASP A 261 -8.56 -8.66 -32.24
CA ASP A 261 -8.14 -7.25 -32.29
C ASP A 261 -6.96 -6.92 -31.35
N MET A 262 -6.59 -7.83 -30.46
CA MET A 262 -5.64 -7.56 -29.38
C MET A 262 -4.77 -8.77 -29.08
N THR A 263 -3.49 -8.51 -28.78
CA THR A 263 -2.59 -9.47 -28.16
C THR A 263 -1.99 -8.89 -26.88
N VAL A 264 -2.14 -9.60 -25.77
CA VAL A 264 -1.48 -9.27 -24.49
C VAL A 264 -0.40 -10.29 -24.22
N LYS A 265 0.77 -9.81 -23.77
CA LYS A 265 1.84 -10.68 -23.27
C LYS A 265 2.17 -10.31 -21.83
N THR A 266 2.19 -11.32 -20.97
CA THR A 266 2.77 -11.24 -19.64
C THR A 266 4.22 -11.66 -19.77
N ILE A 267 5.14 -10.70 -19.79
CA ILE A 267 6.59 -10.96 -19.80
C ILE A 267 7.14 -10.42 -18.48
N GLY A 268 7.90 -11.22 -17.74
CA GLY A 268 8.77 -10.68 -16.69
C GLY A 268 9.78 -9.72 -17.33
N THR A 269 9.73 -8.44 -16.96
CA THR A 269 10.47 -7.29 -17.52
C THR A 269 11.73 -7.65 -18.33
N ILE A 270 11.65 -7.52 -19.67
CA ILE A 270 12.83 -7.53 -20.55
C ILE A 270 12.97 -6.13 -21.13
N LYS A 271 14.07 -5.46 -20.76
CA LYS A 271 14.59 -4.14 -21.18
C LYS A 271 13.82 -3.43 -22.31
N SER A 272 13.41 -2.19 -22.02
CA SER A 272 12.85 -1.22 -22.96
C SER A 272 13.87 -0.84 -24.05
N THR A 273 13.48 -0.96 -25.31
CA THR A 273 14.18 -0.37 -26.45
C THR A 273 13.33 0.74 -27.06
N THR A 274 13.93 1.91 -27.28
CA THR A 274 13.29 3.10 -27.86
C THR A 274 12.84 2.85 -29.30
N ILE A 275 11.58 3.19 -29.60
CA ILE A 275 11.03 3.20 -30.97
C ILE A 275 10.69 4.64 -31.38
N GLN A 276 11.12 5.01 -32.58
CA GLN A 276 10.84 6.32 -33.22
C GLN A 276 9.35 6.46 -33.57
N THR A 277 8.80 7.65 -33.32
CA THR A 277 7.37 7.95 -33.39
C THR A 277 6.90 8.59 -34.70
N ARG A 278 5.69 8.21 -35.13
CA ARG A 278 4.84 8.98 -36.04
C ARG A 278 3.76 9.69 -35.21
N LEU A 279 3.53 10.98 -35.47
CA LEU A 279 2.54 11.82 -34.79
C LEU A 279 1.16 11.67 -35.48
N PRO A 280 0.08 11.27 -34.78
CA PRO A 280 -1.28 11.35 -35.30
C PRO A 280 -1.87 12.76 -35.10
N GLU A 281 -2.82 13.14 -35.97
CA GLU A 281 -3.41 14.50 -36.09
C GLU A 281 -4.43 14.88 -35.00
N TYR A 282 -4.47 14.19 -33.86
CA TYR A 282 -5.43 14.47 -32.77
C TYR A 282 -4.72 14.94 -31.49
N ASN A 283 -5.44 15.69 -30.64
CA ASN A 283 -4.99 16.20 -29.34
C ASN A 283 -4.76 15.07 -28.31
N VAL A 284 -3.78 14.23 -28.58
CA VAL A 284 -3.22 13.28 -27.64
C VAL A 284 -1.78 13.68 -27.47
N THR A 285 -1.53 14.51 -26.45
CA THR A 285 -0.17 14.84 -26.06
C THR A 285 0.41 13.62 -25.36
N ARG A 286 1.42 13.00 -25.97
CA ARG A 286 2.23 12.02 -25.28
C ARG A 286 2.97 12.74 -24.15
N ILE A 287 2.60 12.46 -22.91
CA ILE A 287 3.41 12.82 -21.74
C ILE A 287 4.66 11.92 -21.83
N ILE A 288 5.82 12.58 -21.90
CA ILE A 288 7.15 11.97 -22.04
C ILE A 288 7.50 11.21 -20.77
#